data_AF-A0A0A8EVL5-F1
#
_entry.id   AF-A0A0A8EVL5-F1
#
_cell.length_a   1.000
_cell.length_b   1.000
_cell.length_c   1.000
_cell.angle_alpha   90.00
_cell.angle_beta   90.00
_cell.angle_gamma   90.00
#
_symmetry.space_group_name_H-M   'P 1'
#
loop_
_entity.id
_entity.type
_entity.pdbx_description
1 polymer ?
#
loop_
_entity_poly.entity_id
_entity_poly.type
_entity_poly.pdbx_seq_one_letter_code
_entity_poly.pdbx_strand_id
1 'polypeptide(L)'
;MDTASIETWRRIEFGRLPGRRFDEASVTDNLLFTLQNQVPGLLTYQSNQVQERDSGADWEWWIGDDQAGWICLRIQAKRVYEDNTYRMLKHPGAGEDAFQYDTLIKGCNPDQARYAFHVFYNGWPEGTFEDGTYWAPPAQWNACPGLSSYKDCKHAEPRHYGCAIISTLDVKKLSDGDAAAPAAGRFRVQRYLSAAVPWSYAFGFPPWDRKRGEKRWHPRLDRGDWVDRVHGTLEVLTRRGGARGARDASGHLGEIPIDRDHRTFVLPPYVEAMRGSAPGHFEPTSEDEAPAAPQTVIVERKRK
;
A
#
# COMPACT_ATOMS: atom_id res chain seq x y z
N MET A 1 8.31 5.71 5.68
CA MET A 1 7.79 5.40 4.32
C MET A 1 8.63 6.06 3.23
N ASP A 2 8.64 7.39 3.05
CA ASP A 2 9.38 8.03 1.93
C ASP A 2 10.86 7.64 1.85
N THR A 3 11.57 7.61 2.99
CA THR A 3 12.97 7.17 3.04
C THR A 3 13.16 5.75 2.53
N ALA A 4 12.26 4.82 2.91
CA ALA A 4 12.31 3.43 2.43
C ALA A 4 12.03 3.37 0.92
N SER A 5 11.08 4.17 0.42
CA SER A 5 10.79 4.26 -1.01
C SER A 5 11.98 4.80 -1.81
N ILE A 6 12.60 5.89 -1.37
CA ILE A 6 13.76 6.50 -2.04
C ILE A 6 14.95 5.52 -2.05
N GLU A 7 15.18 4.81 -0.95
CA GLU A 7 16.26 3.84 -0.86
C GLU A 7 16.02 2.62 -1.77
N THR A 8 14.78 2.10 -1.80
CA THR A 8 14.38 1.07 -2.76
C THR A 8 14.62 1.54 -4.19
N TRP A 9 14.27 2.79 -4.52
CA TRP A 9 14.54 3.35 -5.85
C TRP A 9 16.01 3.28 -6.22
N ARG A 10 16.89 3.78 -5.35
CA ARG A 10 18.34 3.79 -5.57
C ARG A 10 18.89 2.39 -5.77
N ARG A 11 18.42 1.41 -5.00
CA ARG A 11 18.86 0.02 -5.11
C ARG A 11 18.41 -0.63 -6.41
N ILE A 12 17.16 -0.41 -6.82
CA ILE A 12 16.64 -0.92 -8.09
C ILE A 12 17.37 -0.26 -9.26
N GLU A 13 17.56 1.07 -9.22
CA GLU A 13 18.33 1.81 -10.20
C GLU A 13 19.77 1.29 -10.32
N PHE A 14 20.45 1.11 -9.19
CA PHE A 14 21.81 0.56 -9.14
C PHE A 14 21.86 -0.90 -9.63
N GLY A 15 20.83 -1.68 -9.34
CA GLY A 15 20.66 -3.06 -9.80
C GLY A 15 20.46 -3.20 -11.30
N ARG A 16 20.26 -2.11 -12.05
CA ARG A 16 20.24 -2.11 -13.53
C ARG A 16 21.65 -2.07 -14.15
N LEU A 17 22.69 -1.81 -13.36
CA LEU A 17 24.07 -1.80 -13.85
C LEU A 17 24.52 -3.22 -14.26
N PRO A 18 25.29 -3.36 -15.37
CA PRO A 18 25.76 -4.66 -15.81
C PRO A 18 26.48 -5.46 -14.71
N GLY A 19 26.15 -6.75 -14.60
CA GLY A 19 26.78 -7.67 -13.65
C GLY A 19 26.30 -7.58 -12.21
N ARG A 20 25.30 -6.74 -11.92
CA ARG A 20 24.65 -6.69 -10.60
C ARG A 20 23.16 -6.98 -10.76
N ARG A 21 22.59 -7.75 -9.84
CA ARG A 21 21.15 -7.99 -9.77
C ARG A 21 20.73 -7.83 -8.32
N PHE A 22 19.77 -6.93 -8.10
CA PHE A 22 19.08 -6.82 -6.83
C PHE A 22 17.73 -7.51 -7.03
N ASP A 23 17.58 -8.70 -6.45
CA ASP A 23 16.40 -9.53 -6.63
C ASP A 23 15.21 -9.00 -5.81
N GLU A 24 14.01 -9.44 -6.16
CA GLU A 24 12.77 -8.99 -5.52
C GLU A 24 12.72 -9.41 -4.05
N ALA A 25 13.21 -10.62 -3.74
CA ALA A 25 13.26 -11.14 -2.37
C ALA A 25 14.14 -10.28 -1.45
N SER A 26 15.37 -9.92 -1.88
CA SER A 26 16.25 -9.08 -1.05
C SER A 26 15.70 -7.67 -0.84
N VAL A 27 14.99 -7.11 -1.83
CA VAL A 27 14.28 -5.83 -1.67
C VAL A 27 13.23 -5.96 -0.58
N THR A 28 12.38 -6.98 -0.69
CA THR A 28 11.29 -7.25 0.27
C THR A 28 11.85 -7.44 1.68
N ASP A 29 12.81 -8.34 1.88
CA ASP A 29 13.33 -8.65 3.22
C ASP A 29 13.92 -7.41 3.90
N ASN A 30 14.76 -6.65 3.18
CA ASN A 30 15.37 -5.44 3.76
C ASN A 30 14.31 -4.37 4.10
N LEU A 31 13.31 -4.24 3.23
CA LEU A 31 12.25 -3.29 3.42
C LEU A 31 11.35 -3.66 4.59
N LEU A 32 10.95 -4.94 4.71
CA LEU A 32 10.10 -5.42 5.80
C LEU A 32 10.79 -5.25 7.15
N PHE A 33 12.07 -5.59 7.22
CA PHE A 33 12.90 -5.36 8.41
C PHE A 33 12.96 -3.87 8.79
N THR A 34 13.11 -2.98 7.79
CA THR A 34 13.15 -1.54 8.03
C THR A 34 11.82 -1.02 8.55
N LEU A 35 10.70 -1.45 7.96
CA LEU A 35 9.37 -0.98 8.33
C LEU A 35 8.92 -1.47 9.70
N GLN A 36 9.17 -2.73 10.02
CA GLN A 36 8.79 -3.31 11.31
C GLN A 36 9.37 -2.55 12.50
N ASN A 37 10.57 -1.97 12.34
CA ASN A 37 11.22 -1.17 13.37
C ASN A 37 10.79 0.30 13.40
N GLN A 38 10.18 0.81 12.32
CA GLN A 38 9.94 2.24 12.12
C GLN A 38 8.47 2.66 12.13
N VAL A 39 7.55 1.70 11.98
CA VAL A 39 6.11 1.96 11.86
C VAL A 39 5.40 1.33 13.05
N PRO A 40 5.06 2.11 14.08
CA PRO A 40 4.25 1.63 15.20
C PRO A 40 2.91 1.05 14.71
N GLY A 41 2.45 -0.03 15.35
CA GLY A 41 1.18 -0.67 14.98
C GLY A 41 1.20 -1.44 13.65
N LEU A 42 2.39 -1.69 13.07
CA LEU A 42 2.57 -2.55 11.91
C LEU A 42 3.17 -3.89 12.33
N LEU A 43 2.43 -4.99 12.15
CA LEU A 43 2.95 -6.35 12.22
C LEU A 43 3.11 -6.89 10.80
N THR A 44 4.20 -7.63 10.57
CA THR A 44 4.52 -8.21 9.26
C THR A 44 4.60 -9.72 9.37
N TYR A 45 3.83 -10.43 8.56
CA TYR A 45 3.90 -11.88 8.43
C TYR A 45 4.36 -12.26 7.03
N GLN A 46 5.56 -12.82 6.87
CA GLN A 46 6.06 -13.24 5.57
C GLN A 46 5.63 -14.68 5.25
N SER A 47 5.05 -14.88 4.07
CA SER A 47 4.65 -16.21 3.60
C SER A 47 5.89 -17.03 3.22
N ASN A 48 5.88 -18.32 3.54
CA ASN A 48 6.80 -19.26 2.89
C ASN A 48 6.27 -19.67 1.50
N GLN A 49 7.08 -20.38 0.70
CA GLN A 49 6.71 -20.78 -0.67
C GLN A 49 5.40 -21.56 -0.76
N VAL A 50 5.10 -22.43 0.21
CA VAL A 50 3.86 -23.22 0.22
C VAL A 50 2.67 -22.29 0.47
N GLN A 51 2.79 -21.39 1.44
CA GLN A 51 1.77 -20.42 1.78
C GLN A 51 1.56 -19.39 0.67
N GLU A 52 2.62 -18.95 0.00
CA GLU A 52 2.53 -18.02 -1.14
C GLU A 52 1.75 -18.66 -2.29
N ARG A 53 2.01 -19.95 -2.59
CA ARG A 53 1.25 -20.67 -3.63
C ARG A 53 -0.24 -20.73 -3.31
N ASP A 54 -0.58 -20.96 -2.06
CA ASP A 54 -1.97 -21.17 -1.63
C ASP A 54 -2.72 -19.84 -1.44
N SER A 55 -2.04 -18.78 -1.00
CA SER A 55 -2.63 -17.47 -0.72
C SER A 55 -2.47 -16.45 -1.85
N GLY A 56 -1.48 -16.63 -2.73
CA GLY A 56 -1.03 -15.64 -3.70
C GLY A 56 -0.30 -14.44 -3.08
N ALA A 57 -0.06 -14.44 -1.77
CA ALA A 57 0.55 -13.32 -1.05
C ALA A 57 2.00 -13.64 -0.66
N ASP A 58 2.89 -12.70 -0.93
CA ASP A 58 4.28 -12.75 -0.53
C ASP A 58 4.40 -12.45 0.99
N TRP A 59 3.56 -11.54 1.51
CA TRP A 59 3.43 -11.27 2.94
C TRP A 59 2.06 -10.66 3.30
N GLU A 60 1.79 -10.57 4.60
CA GLU A 60 0.68 -9.81 5.17
C GLU A 60 1.19 -8.64 6.02
N TRP A 61 0.56 -7.48 5.88
CA TRP A 61 0.68 -6.35 6.81
C TRP A 61 -0.57 -6.24 7.66
N TRP A 62 -0.38 -6.32 8.97
CA TRP A 62 -1.42 -6.08 9.96
C TRP A 62 -1.21 -4.71 10.56
N ILE A 63 -2.17 -3.82 10.37
CA ILE A 63 -2.07 -2.40 10.75
C ILE A 63 -3.19 -2.10 11.73
N GLY A 64 -2.85 -1.66 12.93
CA GLY A 64 -3.84 -1.41 13.97
C GLY A 64 -3.29 -1.46 15.39
N ASP A 65 -4.24 -1.52 16.31
CA ASP A 65 -4.05 -1.86 17.71
C ASP A 65 -5.36 -2.43 18.29
N ASP A 66 -5.33 -2.88 19.54
CA ASP A 66 -6.46 -3.54 20.19
C ASP A 66 -7.64 -2.58 20.50
N GLN A 67 -7.40 -1.26 20.52
CA GLN A 67 -8.44 -0.25 20.77
C GLN A 67 -9.08 0.22 19.45
N ALA A 68 -8.27 0.46 18.43
CA ALA A 68 -8.72 0.92 17.13
C ALA A 68 -9.22 -0.24 16.24
N GLY A 69 -8.77 -1.46 16.51
CA GLY A 69 -8.95 -2.62 15.65
C GLY A 69 -7.86 -2.71 14.58
N TRP A 70 -7.79 -3.89 13.95
CA TRP A 70 -6.77 -4.26 12.99
C TRP A 70 -7.35 -4.41 11.59
N ILE A 71 -6.56 -4.03 10.58
CA ILE A 71 -6.76 -4.38 9.18
C ILE A 71 -5.58 -5.20 8.67
N CYS A 72 -5.86 -6.12 7.76
CA CYS A 72 -4.89 -6.99 7.12
C CYS A 72 -4.79 -6.65 5.63
N LEU A 73 -3.59 -6.34 5.17
CA LEU A 73 -3.27 -6.22 3.75
C LEU A 73 -2.49 -7.45 3.33
N ARG A 74 -3.07 -8.26 2.46
CA ARG A 74 -2.33 -9.31 1.77
C ARG A 74 -1.64 -8.71 0.57
N ILE A 75 -0.31 -8.79 0.59
CA ILE A 75 0.52 -8.11 -0.37
C ILE A 75 1.19 -9.09 -1.32
N GLN A 76 1.17 -8.72 -2.59
CA GLN A 76 2.02 -9.28 -3.62
C GLN A 76 2.95 -8.19 -4.15
N ALA A 77 4.27 -8.39 -4.02
CA ALA A 77 5.26 -7.52 -4.62
C ALA A 77 5.50 -7.89 -6.08
N LYS A 78 5.83 -6.88 -6.88
CA LYS A 78 6.44 -7.04 -8.21
C LYS A 78 7.48 -5.96 -8.43
N ARG A 79 8.66 -6.36 -8.93
CA ARG A 79 9.74 -5.45 -9.32
C ARG A 79 9.61 -5.00 -10.77
N VAL A 80 10.01 -3.77 -11.06
CA VAL A 80 10.20 -3.30 -12.44
C VAL A 80 11.43 -3.92 -13.09
N TYR A 81 11.32 -4.32 -14.35
CA TYR A 81 12.42 -4.80 -15.17
C TYR A 81 13.08 -3.70 -16.00
N GLU A 82 14.23 -4.01 -16.60
CA GLU A 82 15.03 -3.06 -17.39
C GLU A 82 14.24 -2.49 -18.58
N ASP A 83 13.31 -3.27 -19.12
CA ASP A 83 12.40 -2.90 -20.22
C ASP A 83 11.17 -2.09 -19.79
N ASN A 84 11.11 -1.67 -18.52
CA ASN A 84 10.02 -0.89 -17.93
C ASN A 84 8.67 -1.63 -17.95
N THR A 85 8.72 -2.93 -17.65
CA THR A 85 7.53 -3.76 -17.47
C THR A 85 7.52 -4.48 -16.12
N TYR A 86 6.32 -4.87 -15.67
CA TYR A 86 6.12 -5.79 -14.55
C TYR A 86 5.86 -7.21 -15.07
N ARG A 87 6.91 -7.87 -15.58
CA ARG A 87 6.80 -9.18 -16.26
C ARG A 87 6.14 -10.26 -15.39
N MET A 88 6.37 -10.19 -14.09
CA MET A 88 5.89 -11.15 -13.10
C MET A 88 4.39 -11.05 -12.79
N LEU A 89 3.67 -10.06 -13.36
CA LEU A 89 2.21 -10.03 -13.32
C LEU A 89 1.56 -11.10 -14.20
N LYS A 90 2.32 -11.74 -15.10
CA LYS A 90 1.87 -12.89 -15.89
C LYS A 90 1.91 -14.23 -15.14
N HIS A 91 2.32 -14.24 -13.87
CA HIS A 91 2.57 -15.49 -13.16
C HIS A 91 1.26 -16.28 -12.98
N PRO A 92 1.23 -17.57 -13.37
CA PRO A 92 0.05 -18.40 -13.20
C PRO A 92 -0.28 -18.56 -11.71
N GLY A 93 -1.57 -18.61 -11.40
CA GLY A 93 -2.11 -18.86 -10.08
C GLY A 93 -2.31 -20.37 -9.82
N ALA A 94 -3.04 -20.67 -8.75
CA ALA A 94 -3.27 -22.04 -8.30
C ALA A 94 -4.31 -22.81 -9.15
N GLY A 95 -5.14 -22.11 -9.93
CA GLY A 95 -6.15 -22.70 -10.81
C GLY A 95 -5.73 -22.68 -12.28
N GLU A 96 -6.29 -23.60 -13.06
CA GLU A 96 -6.18 -23.59 -14.52
C GLU A 96 -6.69 -22.25 -15.07
N ASP A 97 -5.87 -21.57 -15.87
CA ASP A 97 -6.12 -20.23 -16.43
C ASP A 97 -6.32 -19.06 -15.42
N ALA A 98 -6.03 -19.27 -14.14
CA ALA A 98 -6.03 -18.19 -13.15
C ALA A 98 -4.64 -17.53 -13.07
N PHE A 99 -4.59 -16.21 -12.82
CA PHE A 99 -3.35 -15.54 -12.45
C PHE A 99 -3.16 -15.52 -10.93
N GLN A 100 -1.92 -15.31 -10.48
CA GLN A 100 -1.59 -15.23 -9.04
C GLN A 100 -2.45 -14.18 -8.30
N TYR A 101 -2.76 -13.06 -8.96
CA TYR A 101 -3.64 -12.03 -8.40
C TYR A 101 -5.09 -12.50 -8.18
N ASP A 102 -5.57 -13.50 -8.93
CA ASP A 102 -6.91 -14.07 -8.70
C ASP A 102 -6.93 -14.89 -7.40
N THR A 103 -5.86 -15.64 -7.11
CA THR A 103 -5.70 -16.34 -5.83
C THR A 103 -5.69 -15.34 -4.67
N LEU A 104 -4.93 -14.25 -4.81
CA LEU A 104 -4.83 -13.20 -3.81
C LEU A 104 -6.20 -12.55 -3.51
N ILE A 105 -6.97 -12.21 -4.55
CA ILE A 105 -8.31 -11.63 -4.40
C ILE A 105 -9.25 -12.61 -3.69
N LYS A 106 -9.27 -13.88 -4.10
CA LYS A 106 -10.15 -14.91 -3.50
C LYS A 106 -9.90 -15.11 -2.00
N GLY A 107 -8.66 -14.93 -1.55
CA GLY A 107 -8.28 -15.05 -0.15
C GLY A 107 -8.62 -13.83 0.72
N CYS A 108 -9.12 -12.73 0.14
CA CYS A 108 -9.40 -11.50 0.85
C CYS A 108 -10.91 -11.25 0.98
N ASN A 109 -11.34 -10.87 2.17
CA ASN A 109 -12.72 -10.45 2.44
C ASN A 109 -12.68 -9.15 3.27
N PRO A 110 -13.16 -8.01 2.73
CA PRO A 110 -13.27 -6.76 3.47
C PRO A 110 -14.08 -6.88 4.76
N ASP A 111 -15.10 -7.74 4.81
CA ASP A 111 -15.90 -7.99 6.03
C ASP A 111 -15.09 -8.69 7.13
N GLN A 112 -13.92 -9.25 6.78
CA GLN A 112 -12.94 -9.82 7.71
C GLN A 112 -11.70 -8.93 7.83
N ALA A 113 -11.80 -7.66 7.45
CA ALA A 113 -10.71 -6.70 7.44
C ALA A 113 -9.51 -7.10 6.56
N ARG A 114 -9.71 -7.94 5.53
CA ARG A 114 -8.64 -8.44 4.66
C ARG A 114 -8.74 -7.85 3.26
N TYR A 115 -7.67 -7.18 2.83
CA TYR A 115 -7.62 -6.48 1.54
C TYR A 115 -6.45 -6.96 0.69
N ALA A 116 -6.71 -7.14 -0.61
CA ALA A 116 -5.71 -7.56 -1.59
C ALA A 116 -5.03 -6.34 -2.21
N PHE A 117 -3.71 -6.25 -2.06
CA PHE A 117 -2.90 -5.18 -2.66
C PHE A 117 -1.68 -5.72 -3.39
N HIS A 118 -1.28 -4.98 -4.43
CA HIS A 118 0.03 -5.12 -5.03
C HIS A 118 0.96 -3.99 -4.60
N VAL A 119 2.20 -4.35 -4.34
CA VAL A 119 3.32 -3.44 -4.15
C VAL A 119 4.22 -3.48 -5.37
N PHE A 120 4.62 -2.31 -5.86
CA PHE A 120 5.61 -2.21 -6.93
C PHE A 120 6.91 -1.62 -6.42
N TYR A 121 8.01 -2.33 -6.69
CA TYR A 121 9.37 -1.84 -6.50
C TYR A 121 9.90 -1.23 -7.77
N ASN A 122 10.21 0.05 -7.70
CA ASN A 122 10.52 0.89 -8.85
C ASN A 122 11.87 1.56 -8.70
N GLY A 123 12.54 1.82 -9.82
CA GLY A 123 13.81 2.55 -9.84
C GLY A 123 14.35 2.66 -11.25
N TRP A 124 14.70 3.88 -11.64
CA TRP A 124 15.21 4.21 -12.98
C TRP A 124 16.22 5.35 -12.92
N PRO A 125 17.10 5.45 -13.93
CA PRO A 125 17.97 6.61 -14.11
C PRO A 125 17.20 7.92 -14.07
N GLU A 126 17.84 8.95 -13.50
CA GLU A 126 17.36 10.33 -13.61
C GLU A 126 17.13 10.71 -15.09
N GLY A 127 16.08 11.49 -15.34
CA GLY A 127 15.67 11.85 -16.71
C GLY A 127 14.77 10.84 -17.44
N THR A 128 14.57 9.62 -16.91
CA THR A 128 13.75 8.58 -17.60
C THR A 128 12.35 9.09 -17.98
N PHE A 129 11.71 9.90 -17.13
CA PHE A 129 10.36 10.44 -17.35
C PHE A 129 10.33 11.94 -17.68
N GLU A 130 11.44 12.54 -18.12
CA GLU A 130 11.44 13.95 -18.52
C GLU A 130 10.59 14.20 -19.76
N ASP A 131 10.00 15.39 -19.86
CA ASP A 131 9.21 15.81 -21.02
C ASP A 131 10.00 15.61 -22.33
N GLY A 132 9.37 14.98 -23.32
CA GLY A 132 10.00 14.65 -24.59
C GLY A 132 10.69 13.28 -24.62
N THR A 133 10.83 12.58 -23.50
CA THR A 133 11.17 11.15 -23.55
C THR A 133 9.96 10.32 -23.99
N TYR A 134 10.23 9.14 -24.55
CA TYR A 134 9.21 8.14 -24.87
C TYR A 134 8.37 7.73 -23.65
N TRP A 135 8.85 8.00 -22.43
CA TRP A 135 8.20 7.62 -21.17
C TRP A 135 7.53 8.80 -20.45
N ALA A 136 7.62 10.02 -20.99
CA ALA A 136 7.24 11.26 -20.32
C ALA A 136 5.77 11.36 -19.84
N PRO A 137 4.76 10.73 -20.48
CA PRO A 137 3.39 10.80 -19.98
C PRO A 137 2.70 9.42 -19.89
N PRO A 138 2.07 9.06 -18.76
CA PRO A 138 1.32 9.96 -17.91
C PRO A 138 1.77 9.82 -16.44
N ALA A 139 2.94 10.34 -16.11
CA ALA A 139 3.29 10.65 -14.73
C ALA A 139 2.55 11.93 -14.27
N GLN A 140 1.28 12.11 -14.67
CA GLN A 140 0.41 13.06 -14.01
C GLN A 140 0.21 12.50 -12.61
N TRP A 141 0.70 13.23 -11.63
CA TRP A 141 0.74 12.77 -10.25
C TRP A 141 -0.69 12.56 -9.76
N ASN A 142 -1.06 11.29 -9.60
CA ASN A 142 -2.42 10.94 -9.23
C ASN A 142 -2.79 11.28 -7.80
N ALA A 143 -1.80 11.37 -6.93
CA ALA A 143 -1.99 11.81 -5.56
C ALA A 143 -2.03 13.35 -5.44
N CYS A 144 -1.93 14.10 -6.55
CA CYS A 144 -2.20 15.53 -6.55
C CYS A 144 -3.70 15.80 -6.47
N PRO A 145 -4.20 16.49 -5.42
CA PRO A 145 -5.57 16.99 -5.44
C PRO A 145 -5.80 17.93 -6.64
N GLY A 146 -4.77 18.70 -7.01
CA GLY A 146 -4.81 19.70 -8.08
C GLY A 146 -4.37 19.20 -9.46
N LEU A 147 -4.21 17.88 -9.67
CA LEU A 147 -3.80 17.28 -10.95
C LEU A 147 -2.48 17.82 -11.55
N SER A 148 -1.66 18.47 -10.73
CA SER A 148 -0.44 19.10 -11.20
C SER A 148 0.65 18.04 -11.45
N SER A 149 1.56 18.31 -12.38
CA SER A 149 2.72 17.44 -12.64
C SER A 149 3.66 17.38 -11.42
N TYR A 150 4.58 16.42 -11.36
CA TYR A 150 5.63 16.42 -10.32
C TYR A 150 6.50 17.67 -10.34
N LYS A 151 6.68 18.30 -11.51
CA LYS A 151 7.45 19.54 -11.63
C LYS A 151 6.73 20.72 -10.97
N ASP A 152 5.40 20.72 -11.07
CA ASP A 152 4.54 21.81 -10.57
C ASP A 152 4.12 21.58 -9.12
N CYS A 153 4.11 20.32 -8.68
CA CYS A 153 3.64 19.94 -7.36
C CYS A 153 4.78 19.63 -6.38
N LYS A 154 4.97 20.48 -5.36
CA LYS A 154 5.98 20.30 -4.32
C LYS A 154 5.67 19.23 -3.27
N HIS A 155 4.58 18.48 -3.44
CA HIS A 155 4.13 17.48 -2.48
C HIS A 155 4.78 16.11 -2.67
N ALA A 156 5.44 15.81 -3.79
CA ALA A 156 6.12 14.53 -3.95
C ALA A 156 7.23 14.61 -5.00
N GLU A 157 8.30 13.82 -4.82
CA GLU A 157 9.31 13.61 -5.85
C GLU A 157 9.12 12.23 -6.52
N PRO A 158 9.59 12.03 -7.76
CA PRO A 158 9.47 10.75 -8.46
C PRO A 158 9.96 9.55 -7.64
N ARG A 159 11.04 9.73 -6.86
CA ARG A 159 11.64 8.66 -6.04
C ARG A 159 10.73 8.14 -4.93
N HIS A 160 9.67 8.86 -4.55
CA HIS A 160 8.65 8.34 -3.64
C HIS A 160 7.90 7.14 -4.24
N TYR A 161 7.89 6.98 -5.56
CA TYR A 161 7.33 5.79 -6.22
C TYR A 161 8.24 4.57 -6.14
N GLY A 162 9.44 4.67 -5.56
CA GLY A 162 10.33 3.53 -5.36
C GLY A 162 9.62 2.37 -4.65
N CYS A 163 8.65 2.69 -3.80
CA CYS A 163 7.59 1.76 -3.41
C CYS A 163 6.22 2.38 -3.70
N ALA A 164 5.48 1.77 -4.63
CA ALA A 164 4.10 2.15 -4.93
C ALA A 164 3.14 1.04 -4.48
N ILE A 165 1.90 1.40 -4.19
CA ILE A 165 0.84 0.47 -3.82
C ILE A 165 -0.41 0.71 -4.67
N ILE A 166 -1.09 -0.37 -5.02
CA ILE A 166 -2.32 -0.37 -5.83
C ILE A 166 -3.22 -1.52 -5.37
N SER A 167 -4.54 -1.37 -5.43
CA SER A 167 -5.46 -2.47 -5.18
C SER A 167 -5.23 -3.59 -6.20
N THR A 168 -5.24 -4.85 -5.75
CA THR A 168 -5.15 -5.99 -6.66
C THR A 168 -6.33 -6.06 -7.64
N LEU A 169 -7.50 -5.53 -7.25
CA LEU A 169 -8.65 -5.41 -8.14
C LEU A 169 -8.35 -4.50 -9.35
N ASP A 170 -7.62 -3.40 -9.13
CA ASP A 170 -7.18 -2.53 -10.22
C ASP A 170 -6.11 -3.20 -11.08
N VAL A 171 -5.18 -3.95 -10.47
CA VAL A 171 -4.21 -4.76 -11.23
C VAL A 171 -4.92 -5.74 -12.14
N LYS A 172 -5.92 -6.45 -11.63
CA LYS A 172 -6.76 -7.36 -12.42
C LYS A 172 -7.49 -6.61 -13.53
N LYS A 173 -8.18 -5.52 -13.23
CA LYS A 173 -8.91 -4.70 -14.22
C LYS A 173 -7.98 -4.17 -15.31
N LEU A 174 -6.80 -3.66 -14.95
CA LEU A 174 -5.80 -3.18 -15.89
C LEU A 174 -5.18 -4.34 -16.68
N SER A 175 -5.01 -5.50 -16.07
CA SER A 175 -4.54 -6.68 -16.79
C SER A 175 -5.61 -7.13 -17.79
N ASP A 176 -6.86 -7.30 -17.39
CA ASP A 176 -7.92 -7.93 -18.18
C ASP A 176 -8.56 -6.99 -19.22
N GLY A 177 -8.65 -5.69 -18.91
CA GLY A 177 -9.45 -4.72 -19.66
C GLY A 177 -8.94 -4.32 -21.05
N ASP A 178 -7.98 -5.05 -21.63
CA ASP A 178 -7.38 -4.67 -22.92
C ASP A 178 -6.93 -5.90 -23.70
N ALA A 179 -7.86 -6.86 -23.89
CA ALA A 179 -7.63 -8.05 -24.72
C ALA A 179 -7.22 -7.69 -26.17
N ALA A 180 -7.53 -6.47 -26.63
CA ALA A 180 -7.19 -5.95 -27.95
C ALA A 180 -5.82 -5.24 -28.02
N ALA A 181 -5.24 -4.83 -26.88
CA ALA A 181 -3.91 -4.25 -26.88
C ALA A 181 -2.83 -5.32 -27.12
N PRO A 182 -1.75 -5.00 -27.85
CA PRO A 182 -0.63 -5.93 -28.04
C PRO A 182 -0.13 -6.43 -26.68
N ALA A 183 0.17 -7.73 -26.57
CA ALA A 183 0.66 -8.35 -25.34
C ALA A 183 1.90 -7.65 -24.74
N ALA A 184 2.68 -6.95 -25.57
CA ALA A 184 3.84 -6.13 -25.18
C ALA A 184 3.47 -4.82 -24.45
N GLY A 185 2.23 -4.34 -24.57
CA GLY A 185 1.73 -3.14 -23.88
C GLY A 185 1.07 -3.42 -22.53
N ARG A 186 0.56 -4.64 -22.32
CA ARG A 186 -0.27 -5.03 -21.17
C ARG A 186 0.42 -4.87 -19.80
N PHE A 187 1.74 -5.03 -19.76
CA PHE A 187 2.52 -5.03 -18.50
C PHE A 187 3.44 -3.82 -18.35
N ARG A 188 3.22 -2.77 -19.16
CA ARG A 188 4.01 -1.53 -19.08
C ARG A 188 3.76 -0.82 -17.76
N VAL A 189 4.83 -0.33 -17.15
CA VAL A 189 4.81 0.38 -15.86
C VAL A 189 3.80 1.53 -15.85
N GLN A 190 3.74 2.33 -16.92
CA GLN A 190 2.88 3.52 -17.00
C GLN A 190 1.41 3.18 -16.71
N ARG A 191 0.95 2.03 -17.21
CA ARG A 191 -0.42 1.57 -17.07
C ARG A 191 -0.79 1.43 -15.59
N TYR A 192 0.06 0.79 -14.79
CA TYR A 192 -0.22 0.52 -13.39
C TYR A 192 0.13 1.70 -12.49
N LEU A 193 1.22 2.43 -12.78
CA LEU A 193 1.57 3.63 -12.01
C LEU A 193 0.53 4.75 -12.15
N SER A 194 -0.21 4.77 -13.26
CA SER A 194 -1.35 5.67 -13.42
C SER A 194 -2.54 5.35 -12.49
N ALA A 195 -2.49 4.25 -11.75
CA ALA A 195 -3.47 3.89 -10.73
C ALA A 195 -2.84 3.66 -9.34
N ALA A 196 -1.52 3.48 -9.25
CA ALA A 196 -0.81 3.32 -7.99
C ALA A 196 -0.52 4.67 -7.30
N VAL A 197 -0.27 4.61 -5.99
CA VAL A 197 0.16 5.74 -5.16
C VAL A 197 1.45 5.42 -4.41
N PRO A 198 2.25 6.44 -4.03
CA PRO A 198 3.36 6.25 -3.10
C PRO A 198 2.89 5.73 -1.75
N TRP A 199 3.75 5.03 -1.03
CA TRP A 199 3.42 4.53 0.31
C TRP A 199 3.16 5.62 1.33
N SER A 200 3.95 6.71 1.32
CA SER A 200 3.69 7.84 2.22
C SER A 200 2.26 8.32 2.11
N TYR A 201 1.75 8.37 0.88
CA TYR A 201 0.37 8.73 0.61
C TYR A 201 -0.62 7.69 1.16
N ALA A 202 -0.46 6.42 0.81
CA ALA A 202 -1.38 5.35 1.21
C ALA A 202 -1.46 5.17 2.73
N PHE A 203 -0.34 5.33 3.42
CA PHE A 203 -0.24 5.16 4.88
C PHE A 203 -0.43 6.48 5.64
N GLY A 204 -0.99 7.50 4.98
CA GLY A 204 -1.41 8.74 5.62
C GLY A 204 -0.28 9.62 6.12
N PHE A 205 0.97 9.38 5.73
CA PHE A 205 2.08 10.28 6.00
C PHE A 205 1.93 11.50 5.10
N PRO A 206 1.65 12.69 5.66
CA PRO A 206 1.63 13.87 4.83
C PRO A 206 3.03 14.06 4.23
N PRO A 207 3.13 14.45 2.96
CA PRO A 207 4.44 14.70 2.39
C PRO A 207 5.17 15.79 3.17
N TRP A 208 6.49 15.59 3.32
CA TRP A 208 7.38 16.51 4.01
C TRP A 208 7.29 17.91 3.40
N ASP A 209 6.83 18.90 4.17
CA ASP A 209 6.80 20.29 3.74
C ASP A 209 8.13 20.97 4.08
N ARG A 210 9.03 21.02 3.10
CA ARG A 210 10.35 21.64 3.23
C ARG A 210 10.29 23.13 3.57
N LYS A 211 9.20 23.85 3.27
CA LYS A 211 9.06 25.28 3.59
C LYS A 211 8.67 25.52 5.04
N ARG A 212 7.89 24.62 5.63
CA ARG A 212 7.42 24.76 7.01
C ARG A 212 8.39 24.21 8.04
N GLY A 213 9.32 23.34 7.63
CA GLY A 213 10.26 22.71 8.57
C GLY A 213 9.59 21.83 9.63
N GLU A 214 8.28 21.62 9.51
CA GLU A 214 7.47 20.90 10.47
C GLU A 214 7.48 19.41 10.13
N LYS A 215 7.81 18.59 11.13
CA LYS A 215 7.41 17.20 11.16
C LYS A 215 5.88 17.18 11.13
N ARG A 216 5.28 16.86 9.98
CA ARG A 216 3.82 16.74 9.84
C ARG A 216 3.22 15.52 10.56
N TRP A 217 4.01 14.80 11.36
CA TRP A 217 3.45 14.08 12.51
C TRP A 217 2.92 15.14 13.47
N HIS A 218 1.62 15.44 13.39
CA HIS A 218 1.01 16.26 14.42
C HIS A 218 1.24 15.52 15.76
N PRO A 219 1.83 16.15 16.79
CA PRO A 219 2.09 15.51 18.09
C PRO A 219 0.83 15.04 18.84
N ARG A 220 -0.35 15.20 18.22
CA ARG A 220 -1.68 14.83 18.73
C ARG A 220 -2.44 13.90 17.79
N LEU A 221 -1.82 13.34 16.76
CA LEU A 221 -2.42 12.23 16.04
C LEU A 221 -2.43 11.05 17.01
N ASP A 222 -3.58 10.82 17.63
CA ASP A 222 -3.84 9.61 18.38
C ASP A 222 -3.65 8.40 17.43
N ARG A 223 -3.20 7.26 17.96
CA ARG A 223 -3.02 6.05 17.15
C ARG A 223 -4.30 5.64 16.45
N GLY A 224 -5.44 5.82 17.11
CA GLY A 224 -6.77 5.63 16.52
C GLY A 224 -6.96 6.44 15.24
N ASP A 225 -6.56 7.72 15.23
CA ASP A 225 -6.67 8.60 14.06
C ASP A 225 -5.77 8.15 12.91
N TRP A 226 -4.59 7.59 13.22
CA TRP A 226 -3.69 7.07 12.20
C TRP A 226 -4.26 5.81 11.54
N VAL A 227 -4.71 4.83 12.33
CA VAL A 227 -5.34 3.59 11.81
C VAL A 227 -6.59 3.94 11.02
N ASP A 228 -7.39 4.90 11.50
CA ASP A 228 -8.53 5.48 10.81
C ASP A 228 -8.14 6.01 9.42
N ARG A 229 -7.11 6.85 9.37
CA ARG A 229 -6.65 7.45 8.12
C ARG A 229 -6.09 6.44 7.13
N VAL A 230 -5.29 5.47 7.60
CA VAL A 230 -4.78 4.40 6.74
C VAL A 230 -5.93 3.56 6.21
N HIS A 231 -6.85 3.13 7.09
CA HIS A 231 -7.99 2.34 6.69
C HIS A 231 -8.86 3.06 5.65
N GLY A 232 -9.27 4.31 5.92
CA GLY A 232 -10.07 5.09 4.98
C GLY A 232 -9.37 5.29 3.64
N THR A 233 -8.06 5.52 3.64
CA THR A 233 -7.29 5.66 2.38
C THR A 233 -7.28 4.35 1.59
N LEU A 234 -7.01 3.21 2.25
CA LEU A 234 -6.94 1.89 1.60
C LEU A 234 -8.31 1.39 1.16
N GLU A 235 -9.37 1.65 1.93
CA GLU A 235 -10.74 1.35 1.57
C GLU A 235 -11.15 2.14 0.32
N VAL A 236 -10.81 3.42 0.26
CA VAL A 236 -11.06 4.25 -0.92
C VAL A 236 -10.26 3.76 -2.13
N LEU A 237 -8.98 3.39 -1.97
CA LEU A 237 -8.19 2.77 -3.04
C LEU A 237 -8.84 1.48 -3.55
N THR A 238 -9.38 0.66 -2.64
CA THR A 238 -10.02 -0.62 -2.98
C THR A 238 -11.37 -0.41 -3.68
N ARG A 239 -12.22 0.49 -3.17
CA ARG A 239 -13.61 0.67 -3.64
C ARG A 239 -13.71 1.57 -4.86
N ARG A 240 -12.96 2.67 -4.90
CA ARG A 240 -13.07 3.69 -5.97
C ARG A 240 -12.04 3.50 -7.08
N GLY A 241 -11.03 2.66 -6.85
CA GLY A 241 -9.97 2.37 -7.79
C GLY A 241 -8.90 3.47 -7.82
N GLY A 242 -7.68 3.06 -7.50
CA GLY A 242 -6.41 3.77 -7.70
C GLY A 242 -6.42 5.28 -7.48
N ALA A 243 -5.80 5.98 -8.42
CA ALA A 243 -5.61 7.42 -8.50
C ALA A 243 -6.81 8.30 -8.15
N ARG A 244 -8.01 7.90 -8.58
CA ARG A 244 -9.23 8.69 -8.35
C ARG A 244 -9.67 8.57 -6.90
N GLY A 245 -9.64 7.36 -6.37
CA GLY A 245 -9.81 7.12 -4.94
C GLY A 245 -8.75 7.85 -4.13
N ALA A 246 -7.48 7.82 -4.56
CA ALA A 246 -6.43 8.58 -3.92
C ALA A 246 -6.78 10.06 -3.82
N ARG A 247 -7.18 10.73 -4.90
CA ARG A 247 -7.56 12.16 -4.91
C ARG A 247 -8.69 12.47 -3.94
N ASP A 248 -9.74 11.66 -4.00
CA ASP A 248 -10.89 11.79 -3.09
C ASP A 248 -10.43 11.65 -1.63
N ALA A 249 -9.50 10.73 -1.36
CA ALA A 249 -8.90 10.61 -0.05
C ALA A 249 -8.12 11.87 0.33
N SER A 250 -7.24 12.42 -0.53
CA SER A 250 -6.47 13.63 -0.18
C SER A 250 -7.30 14.88 0.12
N GLY A 251 -8.42 15.05 -0.56
CA GLY A 251 -9.32 16.19 -0.34
C GLY A 251 -10.07 16.10 0.99
N HIS A 252 -10.18 14.88 1.55
CA HIS A 252 -11.02 14.55 2.69
C HIS A 252 -10.26 13.72 3.74
N LEU A 253 -8.94 13.88 3.86
CA LEU A 253 -8.11 13.18 4.87
C LEU A 253 -8.60 13.59 6.27
N GLY A 254 -9.49 12.78 6.86
CA GLY A 254 -10.15 13.04 8.15
C GLY A 254 -11.69 13.12 8.10
N GLU A 255 -12.30 13.13 6.90
CA GLU A 255 -13.75 13.24 6.71
C GLU A 255 -14.37 12.02 6.03
N ILE A 256 -13.56 11.06 5.57
CA ILE A 256 -14.07 9.80 5.02
C ILE A 256 -14.67 9.02 6.19
N PRO A 257 -15.99 8.76 6.22
CA PRO A 257 -16.58 7.90 7.24
C PRO A 257 -15.94 6.53 7.13
N ILE A 258 -15.32 6.07 8.21
CA ILE A 258 -14.70 4.75 8.25
C ILE A 258 -15.68 3.80 8.89
N ASP A 259 -15.95 2.73 8.18
CA ASP A 259 -16.71 1.63 8.74
C ASP A 259 -15.78 0.79 9.62
N ARG A 260 -15.82 1.03 10.94
CA ARG A 260 -15.02 0.27 11.91
C ARG A 260 -15.48 -1.19 12.01
N ASP A 261 -16.66 -1.55 11.48
CA ASP A 261 -17.12 -2.93 11.41
C ASP A 261 -16.29 -3.76 10.41
N HIS A 262 -15.56 -3.11 9.49
CA HIS A 262 -14.58 -3.76 8.63
C HIS A 262 -13.19 -3.91 9.28
N ARG A 263 -13.10 -3.84 10.61
CA ARG A 263 -11.89 -4.15 11.37
C ARG A 263 -12.07 -5.43 12.15
N THR A 264 -10.96 -6.09 12.43
CA THR A 264 -10.95 -7.19 13.39
C THR A 264 -10.27 -6.78 14.68
N PHE A 265 -10.87 -7.14 15.80
CA PHE A 265 -10.25 -7.01 17.13
C PHE A 265 -9.62 -8.34 17.59
N VAL A 266 -9.68 -9.36 16.74
CA VAL A 266 -9.11 -10.68 16.99
C VAL A 266 -8.07 -10.95 15.90
N LEU A 267 -6.81 -11.04 16.30
CA LEU A 267 -5.72 -11.43 15.43
C LEU A 267 -5.67 -12.96 15.29
N PRO A 268 -5.28 -13.49 14.12
CA PRO A 268 -5.01 -14.91 13.98
C PRO A 268 -3.88 -15.38 14.92
N PRO A 269 -3.88 -16.63 15.40
CA PRO A 269 -2.86 -17.13 16.34
C PRO A 269 -1.41 -16.93 15.87
N TYR A 270 -1.17 -17.05 14.57
CA TYR A 270 0.17 -16.84 13.98
C TYR A 270 0.61 -15.37 14.02
N VAL A 271 -0.34 -14.42 14.00
CA VAL A 271 -0.06 -12.99 14.13
C VAL A 271 0.09 -12.59 15.58
N GLU A 272 -0.75 -13.13 16.46
CA GLU A 272 -0.64 -12.97 17.91
C GLU A 272 0.75 -13.38 18.42
N ALA A 273 1.29 -14.50 17.93
CA ALA A 273 2.62 -14.96 18.29
C ALA A 273 3.73 -13.95 17.94
N MET A 274 3.56 -13.17 16.87
CA MET A 274 4.53 -12.15 16.47
C MET A 274 4.46 -10.90 17.35
N ARG A 275 3.30 -10.61 17.95
CA ARG A 275 3.08 -9.42 18.79
C ARG A 275 4.07 -9.38 19.96
N GLY A 276 4.29 -10.51 20.63
CA GLY A 276 5.24 -10.62 21.75
C GLY A 276 6.72 -10.49 21.36
N SER A 277 7.04 -10.47 20.06
CA SER A 277 8.41 -10.39 19.54
C SER A 277 8.72 -9.05 18.87
N ALA A 278 7.73 -8.16 18.70
CA ALA A 278 7.92 -6.88 18.03
C ALA A 278 8.56 -5.85 18.98
N PRO A 279 9.73 -5.26 18.62
CA PRO A 279 10.30 -4.18 19.40
C PRO A 279 9.39 -2.95 19.37
N GLY A 280 9.16 -2.33 20.53
CA GLY A 280 8.25 -1.19 20.66
C GLY A 280 6.89 -1.51 21.26
N HIS A 281 6.78 -2.58 22.07
CA HIS A 281 5.69 -2.70 23.04
C HIS A 281 5.54 -1.35 23.77
N PHE A 282 4.45 -0.65 23.46
CA PHE A 282 3.99 0.43 24.30
C PHE A 282 3.23 -0.25 25.43
N GLU A 283 3.83 -0.28 26.62
CA GLU A 283 3.02 -0.40 27.82
C GLU A 283 2.07 0.80 27.83
N PRO A 284 0.74 0.60 27.87
CA PRO A 284 -0.17 1.73 28.05
C PRO A 284 0.21 2.42 29.37
N THR A 285 0.44 3.73 29.30
CA THR A 285 0.66 4.55 30.50
C THR A 285 -0.65 4.59 31.29
N SER A 286 -0.78 3.65 32.22
CA SER A 286 -1.88 3.48 33.20
C SER A 286 -3.23 2.98 32.66
N GLU A 287 -3.84 2.08 33.42
CA GLU A 287 -5.17 1.48 33.16
C GLU A 287 -6.34 2.48 33.36
N ASP A 288 -6.05 3.71 33.83
CA ASP A 288 -7.07 4.71 34.19
C ASP A 288 -7.56 5.58 33.01
N GLU A 289 -6.96 5.44 31.81
CA GLU A 289 -7.33 6.19 30.59
C GLU A 289 -7.95 5.33 29.47
N ALA A 290 -8.52 4.16 29.78
CA ALA A 290 -9.37 3.46 28.82
C ALA A 290 -10.75 4.13 28.75
N PRO A 291 -11.12 4.86 27.67
CA PRO A 291 -12.50 5.32 27.53
C PRO A 291 -13.42 4.10 27.45
N ALA A 292 -14.48 4.12 28.26
CA ALA A 292 -15.49 3.07 28.24
C ALA A 292 -15.98 2.84 26.81
N ALA A 293 -15.96 1.57 26.37
CA ALA A 293 -16.45 1.18 25.06
C ALA A 293 -17.83 1.81 24.81
N PRO A 294 -18.08 2.44 23.64
CA PRO A 294 -19.36 3.06 23.38
C PRO A 294 -20.47 2.01 23.45
N GLN A 295 -21.39 2.19 24.39
CA GLN A 295 -22.58 1.35 24.48
C GLN A 295 -23.36 1.47 23.18
N THR A 296 -23.60 0.34 22.53
CA THR A 296 -24.39 0.22 21.31
C THR A 296 -25.81 0.72 21.58
N VAL A 297 -26.13 1.94 21.17
CA VAL A 297 -27.51 2.45 21.23
C VAL A 297 -28.28 1.85 20.06
N ILE A 298 -29.03 0.77 20.33
CA ILE A 298 -30.01 0.22 19.39
C ILE A 298 -31.17 1.22 19.29
N VAL A 299 -31.21 1.99 18.19
CA VAL A 299 -32.36 2.85 17.87
C VAL A 299 -33.42 2.00 17.15
N GLU A 300 -34.44 1.56 17.89
CA GLU A 300 -35.63 0.95 17.28
C GLU A 300 -36.38 1.99 16.42
N ARG A 301 -36.39 1.77 15.10
CA ARG A 301 -37.25 2.54 14.18
C ARG A 301 -38.70 2.12 14.37
N LYS A 302 -39.52 2.98 14.97
CA LYS A 302 -40.99 2.90 14.86
C LYS A 302 -41.41 3.06 13.39
N ARG A 303 -42.12 2.07 12.85
CA ARG A 303 -42.80 2.16 11.56
C ARG A 303 -43.91 3.22 11.62
N LYS A 304 -44.00 4.03 10.59
CA LYS A 304 -45.23 4.74 10.18
C LYS A 304 -45.69 4.17 8.86
#